data_AF-A0A2E1QQ55-F1
#
_entry.id   AF-A0A2E1QQ55-F1
#
_cell.length_a   1.000
_cell.length_b   1.000
_cell.length_c   1.000
_cell.angle_alpha   90.00
_cell.angle_beta   90.00
_cell.angle_gamma   90.00
#
_symmetry.space_group_name_H-M   'P 1'
#
loop_
_entity.id
_entity.type
_entity.pdbx_description
1 polymer ?
#
loop_
_entity_poly.entity_id
_entity_poly.type
_entity_poly.pdbx_seq_one_letter_code
_entity_poly.pdbx_strand_id
1 'polypeptide(L)'
;MFNLSQKIRKYISLKYNNGILRIKLKLNKEPINTLLETRLASTKNEIKAAQQLRYRVFYKELSAHPNMITRFTRRDKDAYDKICQHMLVIDKRNKKRGVPLIGKRKEKVVGTYRLLPQRTAQENRGFYSQDEYDLLPLLEKYPKKNFLNWVVLVFYKHTEKNQP
;
A
#
# COMPACT_ATOMS: atom_id res chain seq x y z
N MET A 1 15.40 -33.24 4.59
CA MET A 1 14.06 -33.15 3.97
C MET A 1 13.03 -32.70 5.00
N PHE A 2 12.50 -31.48 4.87
CA PHE A 2 11.51 -30.92 5.81
C PHE A 2 10.15 -31.59 5.60
N ASN A 3 9.59 -32.19 6.65
CA ASN A 3 8.35 -32.97 6.59
C ASN A 3 7.13 -32.05 6.46
N LEU A 4 6.64 -31.88 5.22
CA LEU A 4 5.45 -31.10 4.83
C LEU A 4 4.20 -31.45 5.68
N SER A 5 4.14 -32.66 6.24
CA SER A 5 2.99 -33.13 7.03
C SER A 5 2.82 -32.41 8.38
N GLN A 6 3.90 -31.94 9.03
CA GLN A 6 3.78 -31.29 10.34
C GLN A 6 3.18 -29.88 10.24
N LYS A 7 3.51 -29.13 9.19
CA LYS A 7 3.04 -27.75 8.98
C LYS A 7 1.54 -27.70 8.61
N ILE A 8 1.06 -28.72 7.90
CA ILE A 8 -0.33 -28.83 7.43
C ILE A 8 -1.27 -29.33 8.55
N ARG A 9 -0.80 -30.13 9.51
CA ARG A 9 -1.60 -30.63 10.65
C ARG A 9 -2.27 -29.52 11.48
N LYS A 10 -1.72 -28.31 11.50
CA LYS A 10 -2.35 -27.14 12.15
C LYS A 10 -3.67 -26.72 11.48
N TYR A 11 -3.79 -26.94 10.18
CA TYR A 11 -4.89 -26.44 9.35
C TYR A 11 -5.90 -27.52 8.96
N ILE A 12 -5.58 -28.79 9.18
CA ILE A 12 -6.40 -29.91 8.72
C ILE A 12 -6.55 -30.94 9.86
N SER A 13 -7.79 -31.28 10.19
CA SER A 13 -8.12 -32.42 11.03
C SER A 13 -8.65 -33.55 10.15
N LEU A 14 -8.04 -34.73 10.26
CA LEU A 14 -8.44 -35.93 9.56
C LEU A 14 -9.14 -36.87 10.53
N LYS A 15 -10.27 -37.45 10.12
CA LYS A 15 -10.94 -38.56 10.83
C LYS A 15 -11.31 -39.64 9.82
N TYR A 16 -10.97 -40.89 10.11
CA TYR A 16 -11.29 -42.01 9.25
C TYR A 16 -12.16 -43.01 10.01
N ASN A 17 -13.44 -43.09 9.66
CA ASN A 17 -14.41 -44.01 10.26
C ASN A 17 -15.24 -44.67 9.16
N ASN A 18 -15.48 -45.98 9.28
CA ASN A 18 -16.32 -46.78 8.37
C ASN A 18 -15.96 -46.59 6.88
N GLY A 19 -14.68 -46.62 6.54
CA GLY A 19 -14.22 -46.48 5.14
C GLY A 19 -14.18 -45.03 4.62
N ILE A 20 -14.67 -44.05 5.38
CA ILE A 20 -14.80 -42.66 4.94
C ILE A 20 -13.75 -41.77 5.61
N LEU A 21 -12.91 -41.13 4.79
CA LEU A 21 -12.02 -40.07 5.23
C LEU A 21 -12.76 -38.72 5.29
N ARG A 22 -12.94 -38.18 6.49
CA ARG A 22 -13.44 -36.83 6.72
C ARG A 22 -12.28 -35.86 6.94
N ILE A 23 -12.15 -34.89 6.04
CA ILE A 23 -11.16 -33.81 6.10
C ILE A 23 -11.88 -32.55 6.61
N LYS A 24 -11.53 -32.07 7.81
CA LYS A 24 -12.05 -30.83 8.37
C LYS A 24 -10.98 -29.75 8.34
N LEU A 25 -11.15 -28.77 7.45
CA LEU A 25 -10.28 -27.60 7.37
C LEU A 25 -10.56 -26.67 8.55
N LYS A 26 -9.53 -26.37 9.34
CA LYS A 26 -9.55 -25.30 10.35
C LYS A 26 -9.02 -24.02 9.71
N LEU A 27 -9.87 -23.37 8.94
CA LEU A 27 -9.57 -22.06 8.37
C LEU A 27 -9.68 -21.00 9.47
N ASN A 28 -8.63 -20.83 10.28
CA ASN A 28 -8.49 -19.66 11.16
C ASN A 28 -8.07 -18.43 10.34
N LYS A 29 -8.86 -18.05 9.35
CA LYS A 29 -8.85 -16.66 8.89
C LYS A 29 -10.12 -16.05 9.45
N GLU A 30 -9.95 -15.15 10.43
CA GLU A 30 -10.94 -14.10 10.68
C GLU A 30 -11.51 -13.66 9.32
N PRO A 31 -12.84 -13.61 9.14
CA PRO A 31 -13.39 -13.14 7.88
C PRO A 31 -12.69 -11.82 7.56
N ILE A 32 -12.19 -11.67 6.32
CA ILE A 32 -11.55 -10.44 5.86
C ILE A 32 -12.65 -9.38 5.84
N ASN A 33 -12.94 -8.84 7.02
CA ASN A 33 -14.03 -7.94 7.28
C ASN A 33 -13.55 -6.53 6.95
N THR A 34 -13.18 -6.36 5.68
CA THR A 34 -12.48 -5.18 5.20
C THR A 34 -13.43 -4.39 4.34
N LEU A 35 -13.83 -3.21 4.82
CA LEU A 35 -14.51 -2.22 4.00
C LEU A 35 -13.47 -1.20 3.58
N LEU A 36 -12.93 -1.38 2.38
CA LEU A 36 -11.97 -0.46 1.79
C LEU A 36 -12.70 0.61 0.98
N GLU A 37 -12.32 1.86 1.19
CA GLU A 37 -12.75 2.99 0.38
C GLU A 37 -11.52 3.65 -0.22
N THR A 38 -11.61 4.03 -1.50
CA THR A 38 -10.58 4.80 -2.18
C THR A 38 -11.09 6.20 -2.50
N ARG A 39 -10.25 7.22 -2.26
CA ARG A 39 -10.54 8.60 -2.66
C ARG A 39 -9.27 9.41 -2.81
N LEU A 40 -9.36 10.53 -3.52
CA LEU A 40 -8.26 11.50 -3.57
C LEU A 40 -8.14 12.27 -2.24
N ALA A 41 -6.91 12.59 -1.85
CA ALA A 41 -6.62 13.51 -0.78
C ALA A 41 -7.05 14.92 -1.20
N SER A 42 -7.80 15.60 -0.33
CA SER A 42 -8.26 16.98 -0.53
C SER A 42 -7.58 17.95 0.44
N THR A 43 -6.89 17.44 1.47
CA THR A 43 -6.25 18.29 2.49
C THR A 43 -4.75 18.01 2.65
N LYS A 44 -4.01 19.03 3.13
CA LYS A 44 -2.58 18.87 3.47
C LYS A 44 -2.35 17.80 4.53
N ASN A 45 -3.30 17.58 5.45
CA ASN A 45 -3.18 16.57 6.50
C ASN A 45 -3.30 15.14 5.94
N GLU A 46 -4.13 14.95 4.93
CA GLU A 46 -4.25 13.68 4.22
C GLU A 46 -2.99 13.34 3.42
N ILE A 47 -2.41 14.34 2.74
CA ILE A 47 -1.11 14.16 2.06
C ILE A 47 -0.01 13.82 3.08
N LYS A 48 0.01 14.48 4.25
CA LYS A 48 0.95 14.12 5.34
C LYS A 48 0.76 12.67 5.80
N ALA A 49 -0.48 12.17 5.88
CA ALA A 49 -0.74 10.79 6.26
C ALA A 49 -0.24 9.80 5.18
N ALA A 50 -0.41 10.13 3.90
CA ALA A 50 0.18 9.36 2.79
C ALA A 50 1.71 9.31 2.88
N GLN A 51 2.37 10.45 3.14
CA GLN A 51 3.82 10.53 3.33
C GLN A 51 4.32 9.69 4.52
N GLN A 52 3.58 9.71 5.63
CA GLN A 52 3.88 8.87 6.81
C GLN A 52 3.70 7.39 6.51
N LEU A 53 2.68 7.03 5.72
CA LEU A 53 2.43 5.65 5.33
C LEU A 53 3.55 5.12 4.43
N ARG A 54 3.95 5.90 3.41
CA ARG A 54 5.11 5.57 2.57
C ARG A 54 6.37 5.39 3.40
N TYR A 55 6.65 6.32 4.33
CA TYR A 55 7.78 6.17 5.24
C TYR A 55 7.73 4.86 6.04
N ARG A 56 6.56 4.54 6.61
CA ARG A 56 6.38 3.34 7.43
C ARG A 56 6.63 2.05 6.63
N VAL A 57 6.22 1.98 5.38
CA VAL A 57 6.43 0.77 4.58
C VAL A 57 7.86 0.72 4.03
N PHE A 58 8.36 1.78 3.40
CA PHE A 58 9.71 1.77 2.82
C PHE A 58 10.83 1.61 3.85
N TYR A 59 10.76 2.31 4.97
CA TYR A 59 11.86 2.34 5.93
C TYR A 59 11.69 1.37 7.10
N LYS A 60 10.46 0.94 7.38
CA LYS A 60 10.19 0.04 8.52
C LYS A 60 9.94 -1.41 8.09
N GLU A 61 9.41 -1.63 6.88
CA GLU A 61 9.09 -2.96 6.37
C GLU A 61 10.06 -3.42 5.28
N LEU A 62 10.63 -2.50 4.50
CA LEU A 62 11.51 -2.81 3.36
C LEU A 62 13.01 -2.49 3.59
N SER A 63 13.41 -2.14 4.82
CA SER A 63 14.81 -1.90 5.22
C SER A 63 15.60 -0.93 4.30
N ALA A 64 14.92 0.02 3.64
CA ALA A 64 15.61 1.09 2.94
C ALA A 64 16.41 1.93 3.94
N HIS A 65 17.56 2.48 3.55
CA HIS A 65 18.39 3.33 4.42
C HIS A 65 17.86 4.78 4.37
N PRO A 66 17.19 5.30 5.43
CA PRO A 66 16.70 6.67 5.42
C PRO A 66 17.85 7.66 5.61
N ASN A 67 17.92 8.69 4.76
CA ASN A 67 18.70 9.88 5.07
C ASN A 67 18.21 10.52 6.38
N MET A 68 19.11 11.20 7.09
CA MET A 68 18.89 11.71 8.46
C MET A 68 17.61 12.56 8.60
N ILE A 69 17.30 13.37 7.59
CA ILE A 69 16.10 14.22 7.51
C ILE A 69 14.81 13.39 7.44
N THR A 70 14.81 12.31 6.65
CA THR A 70 13.67 11.39 6.49
C THR A 70 13.40 10.64 7.79
N ARG A 71 14.47 10.23 8.49
CA ARG A 71 14.37 9.57 9.80
C ARG A 71 13.82 10.50 10.88
N PHE A 72 14.20 11.78 10.87
CA PHE A 72 13.72 12.78 11.83
C PHE A 72 12.25 13.14 11.62
N THR A 73 11.85 13.36 10.38
CA THR A 73 10.48 13.79 10.06
C THR A 73 9.45 12.65 9.98
N ARG A 74 9.92 11.39 9.93
CA ARG A 74 9.10 10.17 9.76
C ARG A 74 8.12 10.27 8.58
N ARG A 75 8.56 10.93 7.50
CA ARG A 75 7.78 11.18 6.30
C ARG A 75 8.65 11.01 5.08
N ASP A 76 8.15 10.28 4.10
CA ASP A 76 8.73 10.19 2.78
C ASP A 76 8.16 11.33 1.93
N LYS A 77 8.86 12.46 1.90
CA LYS A 77 8.43 13.67 1.19
C LYS A 77 9.42 14.02 0.09
N ASP A 78 8.93 14.28 -1.11
CA ASP A 78 9.74 14.72 -2.25
C ASP A 78 9.10 15.92 -2.99
N ALA A 79 9.70 16.33 -4.11
CA ALA A 79 9.21 17.44 -4.94
C ALA A 79 7.90 17.11 -5.67
N TYR A 80 7.69 15.83 -6.02
CA TYR A 80 6.53 15.35 -6.76
C TYR A 80 5.25 15.38 -5.92
N ASP A 81 5.36 15.35 -4.59
CA ASP A 81 4.20 15.42 -3.69
C ASP A 81 3.32 16.65 -3.86
N LYS A 82 3.87 17.76 -4.38
CA LYS A 82 3.11 19.00 -4.62
C LYS A 82 2.29 18.96 -5.90
N ILE A 83 2.69 18.15 -6.87
CA ILE A 83 2.12 18.12 -8.22
C ILE A 83 1.30 16.85 -8.46
N CYS A 84 1.61 15.77 -7.75
CA CYS A 84 0.83 14.53 -7.82
C CYS A 84 -0.50 14.67 -7.06
N GLN A 85 -1.53 14.04 -7.60
CA GLN A 85 -2.70 13.67 -6.83
C GLN A 85 -2.37 12.44 -5.98
N HIS A 86 -2.88 12.41 -4.74
CA HIS A 86 -2.66 11.31 -3.81
C HIS A 86 -3.96 10.55 -3.62
N MET A 87 -4.04 9.33 -4.18
CA MET A 87 -5.14 8.42 -3.91
C MET A 87 -4.88 7.71 -2.59
N LEU A 88 -5.83 7.80 -1.67
CA LEU A 88 -5.79 7.14 -0.37
C LEU A 88 -6.66 5.89 -0.40
N VAL A 89 -6.23 4.85 0.29
CA VAL A 89 -7.04 3.68 0.60
C VAL A 89 -7.30 3.69 2.09
N ILE A 90 -8.58 3.71 2.47
CA ILE A 90 -9.05 3.84 3.84
C ILE A 90 -9.73 2.55 4.25
N ASP A 91 -9.39 2.03 5.43
CA ASP A 91 -10.18 0.96 6.04
C ASP A 91 -11.22 1.55 6.99
N LYS A 92 -12.50 1.34 6.67
CA LYS A 92 -13.64 1.81 7.48
C LYS A 92 -13.99 0.87 8.63
N ARG A 93 -13.58 -0.40 8.59
CA ARG A 93 -13.91 -1.42 9.63
C ARG A 93 -12.76 -1.62 10.61
N ASN A 94 -11.51 -1.70 10.15
CA ASN A 94 -10.36 -1.95 11.02
C ASN A 94 -9.66 -0.66 11.46
N LYS A 95 -9.94 -0.22 12.69
CA LYS A 95 -9.29 0.94 13.32
C LYS A 95 -7.89 0.65 13.90
N LYS A 96 -7.41 -0.60 13.88
CA LYS A 96 -6.11 -0.98 14.49
C LYS A 96 -4.94 -0.80 13.52
N ARG A 97 -5.16 -0.76 12.21
CA ARG A 97 -4.10 -0.74 11.18
C ARG A 97 -4.00 0.59 10.41
N GLY A 98 -2.82 0.88 9.85
CA GLY A 98 -2.60 2.08 9.03
C GLY A 98 -2.20 3.34 9.81
N VAL A 99 -2.19 4.47 9.11
CA VAL A 99 -1.86 5.82 9.63
C VAL A 99 -3.16 6.58 9.90
N PRO A 100 -3.37 7.12 11.11
CA PRO A 100 -4.58 7.88 11.42
C PRO A 100 -4.64 9.20 10.65
N LEU A 101 -5.80 9.49 10.07
CA LEU A 101 -6.12 10.83 9.58
C LEU A 101 -6.40 11.77 10.76
N ILE A 102 -5.85 12.97 10.70
CA ILE A 102 -6.11 14.03 11.68
C ILE A 102 -7.42 14.72 11.26
N GLY A 103 -8.47 14.59 12.07
CA GLY A 103 -9.76 15.21 11.82
C GLY A 103 -10.92 14.59 12.61
N LYS A 104 -12.16 15.01 12.31
CA LYS A 104 -13.39 14.56 12.99
C LYS A 104 -13.65 13.06 12.85
N ARG A 105 -13.24 12.46 11.72
CA ARG A 105 -13.38 11.02 11.47
C ARG A 105 -12.06 10.32 11.79
N LYS A 106 -12.08 9.39 12.76
CA LYS A 106 -10.93 8.52 13.12
C LYS A 106 -10.69 7.43 12.06
N GLU A 107 -10.57 7.84 10.81
CA GLU A 107 -10.25 6.99 9.67
C GLU A 107 -8.75 6.71 9.63
N LYS A 108 -8.37 5.55 9.08
CA LYS A 108 -6.96 5.18 8.90
C LYS A 108 -6.65 4.89 7.44
N VAL A 109 -5.60 5.54 6.95
CA VAL A 109 -5.02 5.28 5.63
C VAL A 109 -4.20 3.99 5.73
N VAL A 110 -4.60 3.00 4.94
CA VAL A 110 -3.96 1.69 4.86
C VAL A 110 -3.25 1.46 3.54
N GLY A 111 -3.47 2.34 2.56
CA GLY A 111 -2.74 2.36 1.31
C GLY A 111 -2.68 3.76 0.73
N THR A 112 -1.70 4.03 -0.12
CA THR A 112 -1.63 5.28 -0.88
C THR A 112 -1.02 5.07 -2.25
N TYR A 113 -1.47 5.87 -3.20
CA TYR A 113 -0.95 5.91 -4.56
C TYR A 113 -0.74 7.34 -5.04
N ARG A 114 0.29 7.59 -5.85
CA ARG A 114 0.52 8.88 -6.51
C ARG A 114 0.19 8.80 -7.99
N LEU A 115 -0.64 9.75 -8.42
CA LEU A 115 -1.11 9.90 -9.79
C LEU A 115 -0.59 11.22 -10.34
N LEU A 116 0.18 11.18 -11.42
CA LEU A 116 0.71 12.36 -12.10
C LEU A 116 0.15 12.44 -13.52
N PRO A 117 -0.91 13.22 -13.75
CA PRO A 117 -1.48 13.41 -15.09
C PRO A 117 -0.48 14.07 -16.05
N GLN A 118 -0.51 13.71 -17.33
CA GLN A 118 0.39 14.26 -18.35
C GLN A 118 0.41 15.77 -18.39
N ARG A 119 -0.75 16.43 -18.34
CA ARG A 119 -0.82 17.89 -18.34
C ARG A 119 -0.01 18.49 -17.19
N THR A 120 -0.17 17.95 -15.99
CA THR A 120 0.56 18.40 -14.81
C THR A 120 2.05 18.09 -14.92
N ALA A 121 2.43 16.96 -15.51
CA ALA A 121 3.83 16.64 -15.79
C ALA A 121 4.46 17.66 -16.75
N GLN A 122 3.78 17.99 -17.85
CA GLN A 122 4.23 18.96 -18.86
C GLN A 122 4.35 20.39 -18.33
N GLU A 123 3.43 20.81 -17.44
CA GLU A 123 3.48 22.12 -16.78
C GLU A 123 4.56 22.21 -15.67
N ASN A 124 5.25 21.11 -15.35
CA ASN A 124 6.25 21.04 -14.29
C ASN A 124 7.58 20.46 -14.80
N ARG A 125 8.07 19.37 -14.20
CA ARG A 125 9.40 18.80 -14.47
C ARG A 125 9.36 17.54 -15.34
N GLY A 126 8.22 17.29 -15.99
CA GLY A 126 7.98 16.03 -16.68
C GLY A 126 7.42 14.94 -15.77
N PHE A 127 7.31 13.74 -16.34
CA PHE A 127 6.94 12.54 -15.61
C PHE A 127 8.08 12.09 -14.72
N TYR A 128 7.74 11.57 -13.55
CA TYR A 128 8.72 10.95 -12.64
C TYR A 128 9.60 9.91 -13.37
N SER A 129 8.99 9.06 -14.21
CA SER A 129 9.71 8.02 -14.93
C SER A 129 10.63 8.54 -16.05
N GLN A 130 10.60 9.84 -16.40
CA GLN A 130 11.55 10.39 -17.39
C GLN A 130 12.97 10.46 -16.87
N ASP A 131 13.15 10.47 -15.54
CA ASP A 131 14.48 10.40 -14.92
C ASP A 131 15.13 9.01 -15.11
N GLU A 132 14.33 7.97 -15.42
CA GLU A 132 14.77 6.58 -15.58
C GLU A 132 14.65 6.05 -17.02
N TYR A 133 13.70 6.57 -17.81
CA TYR A 133 13.36 6.05 -19.13
C TYR A 133 13.15 7.19 -20.14
N ASP A 134 13.57 7.00 -21.38
CA ASP A 134 13.20 7.92 -22.47
C ASP A 134 11.75 7.68 -22.90
N LEU A 135 10.88 8.62 -22.54
CA LEU A 135 9.45 8.57 -22.87
C LEU A 135 9.11 9.31 -24.16
N LEU A 136 10.04 10.05 -24.78
CA LEU A 136 9.75 10.87 -25.96
C LEU A 136 9.16 10.05 -27.11
N PRO A 137 9.71 8.89 -27.50
CA PRO A 137 9.15 8.09 -28.59
C PRO A 137 7.71 7.64 -28.33
N LEU A 138 7.36 7.38 -27.07
CA LEU A 138 6.01 6.98 -26.68
C LEU A 138 5.02 8.14 -26.78
N LEU A 139 5.43 9.33 -26.34
CA LEU A 139 4.59 10.53 -26.35
C LEU A 139 4.34 11.03 -27.77
N GLU A 140 5.38 11.05 -28.61
CA GLU A 140 5.29 11.45 -30.02
C GLU A 140 4.43 10.50 -30.84
N LYS A 141 4.48 9.19 -30.55
CA LYS A 141 3.65 8.20 -31.23
C LYS A 141 2.16 8.36 -30.94
N TYR A 142 1.80 8.93 -29.79
CA TYR A 142 0.40 9.03 -29.35
C TYR A 142 0.03 10.45 -28.85
N PRO A 143 0.09 11.48 -29.70
CA PRO A 143 -0.05 12.88 -29.28
C PRO A 143 -1.46 13.25 -28.81
N LYS A 144 -2.48 12.44 -29.17
CA LYS A 144 -3.89 12.64 -28.79
C LYS A 144 -4.29 11.86 -27.53
N LYS A 145 -3.37 11.13 -26.88
CA LYS A 145 -3.63 10.37 -25.65
C LYS A 145 -3.25 11.20 -24.43
N ASN A 146 -3.98 10.98 -23.33
CA ASN A 146 -3.68 11.55 -22.03
C ASN A 146 -3.02 10.48 -21.17
N PHE A 147 -1.71 10.57 -21.02
CA PHE A 147 -0.93 9.66 -20.20
C PHE A 147 -1.07 9.99 -18.71
N LEU A 148 -0.93 8.97 -17.88
CA LEU A 148 -0.96 9.06 -16.43
C LEU A 148 0.24 8.29 -15.91
N ASN A 149 1.10 8.94 -15.12
CA ASN A 149 2.24 8.28 -14.52
C ASN A 149 1.96 7.87 -13.07
N TRP A 150 2.45 6.68 -12.75
CA TRP A 150 2.02 5.79 -11.68
C TRP A 150 3.24 5.54 -10.79
N VAL A 151 3.40 6.38 -9.75
CA VAL A 151 4.75 6.61 -9.18
C VAL A 151 5.05 5.73 -7.97
N VAL A 152 4.09 5.48 -7.06
CA VAL A 152 4.34 4.67 -5.84
C VAL A 152 3.06 4.05 -5.31
N LEU A 153 3.00 2.71 -5.20
CA LEU A 153 1.97 1.98 -4.43
C LEU A 153 2.53 1.46 -3.13
N VAL A 154 1.87 1.84 -2.04
CA VAL A 154 2.22 1.34 -0.72
C VAL A 154 0.94 0.89 -0.03
N PHE A 155 0.98 -0.32 0.53
CA PHE A 155 -0.05 -0.84 1.43
C PHE A 155 0.57 -1.25 2.76
N TYR A 156 -0.11 -0.90 3.84
CA TYR A 156 0.25 -1.38 5.16
C TYR A 156 -0.13 -2.86 5.30
N LYS A 157 0.88 -3.73 5.42
CA LYS A 157 0.65 -5.15 5.70
C LYS A 157 0.46 -5.33 7.20
N HIS A 158 -0.66 -5.94 7.61
CA HIS A 158 -0.75 -6.41 8.99
C HIS A 158 0.12 -7.66 9.12
N THR A 159 1.24 -7.54 9.80
CA THR A 159 1.93 -8.71 10.35
C THR A 159 1.20 -9.09 11.63
N GLU A 160 0.55 -10.25 11.64
CA GLU A 160 0.25 -10.92 12.91
C GLU A 160 1.59 -11.11 13.62
N LYS A 161 1.87 -10.28 14.63
CA LYS A 161 2.85 -10.67 15.62
C LYS A 161 2.24 -11.90 16.28
N ASN A 162 2.83 -13.07 16.05
CA ASN A 162 2.70 -14.17 16.99
C ASN A 162 3.09 -13.58 18.35
N GLN A 163 2.09 -13.30 19.19
CA GLN A 163 2.33 -13.08 20.60
C GLN A 163 2.91 -14.38 21.16
N PRO A 164 3.95 -14.32 22.00
CA PRO A 164 4.49 -15.50 22.66
C PRO A 164 3.42 -16.21 23.49
#